data_AF-A0AB34QQL1-F1
#
_entry.id   AF-A0AB34QQL1-F1
#
_cell.length_a   1.000
_cell.length_b   1.000
_cell.length_c   1.000
_cell.angle_alpha   90.00
_cell.angle_beta   90.00
_cell.angle_gamma   90.00
#
_symmetry.space_group_name_H-M   'P 1'
#
loop_
_entity.id
_entity.type
_entity.pdbx_description
1 polymer ?
#
loop_
_entity_poly.entity_id
_entity_poly.type
_entity_poly.pdbx_seq_one_letter_code
_entity_poly.pdbx_strand_id
1 'polypeptide(L)'
;MQLHVLNSPFSQQQADLLNQLLPTLTDQQKIWLTGYLSAQAAQAGSETATQAPSPSAAAPAQPVSKDVTVLYGSQTGNSEGLAKKTAQHLEEKGFQVTLSSMSDFKPNNLKKIHNLLMIVSTHGEGDPPDNALSFHEYVHGRRAPKLDHLSFSVLSLGDSSYEFFCQTGKEFDERFKELGGTRLTDRVDCDLDYDEPFSEWLQRVTASLSEGEATAFPQESAGANSQTAASEYSRTNPFYAEVLENINLNGRGSNKETRHLELSLEGSGLVYEPGDSLGIYPTNDPALVDELITTCGWSVEEAVTVHKNGDTLPLKEALTSHFEITVLTKPLLQKLADLTKNEALHALFEEGNEEKLKAYLAGRDLVDAARDFGPFEGTAADFTAILRKIPARLYSIASSLKANEEEVHLTIGAVRYDAHGRERQGVCSILCAERLEPGDTLPVYIQHNQNFKLPENPDAPIIMVGPGTGIAPFRSFMQEREEIGASGKSWLFFGDQHFVTDFLYQTEWQKWLKDGVLTKMDVAFSRDSEEKVYVQHQMKKQSKELFEWLEQGAYVYVCGDEKHMAHDVHHTLLSIIQEEGAMSKEKAESYLANLQQQKRYQRDVY
;
A
#
# COMPACT_ATOMS: atom_id res chain seq x y z
N MET A 1 50.34 8.80 46.99
CA MET A 1 51.56 7.96 46.94
C MET A 1 51.98 7.86 45.49
N GLN A 2 53.22 8.18 45.14
CA GLN A 2 53.73 7.94 43.80
C GLN A 2 54.10 6.46 43.64
N LEU A 3 53.60 5.85 42.58
CA LEU A 3 53.93 4.50 42.15
C LEU A 3 55.31 4.51 41.50
N HIS A 4 56.19 3.63 41.94
CA HIS A 4 57.49 3.36 41.34
C HIS A 4 57.54 1.88 40.96
N VAL A 5 58.40 1.53 40.01
CA VAL A 5 58.58 0.13 39.60
C VAL A 5 59.03 -0.76 40.78
N LEU A 6 59.73 -0.18 41.76
CA LEU A 6 60.19 -0.90 42.96
C LEU A 6 59.09 -1.16 43.99
N ASN A 7 57.95 -0.45 43.92
CA ASN A 7 56.87 -0.56 44.92
C ASN A 7 55.50 -0.88 44.30
N SER A 8 55.45 -1.22 43.00
CA SER A 8 54.23 -1.56 42.27
C SER A 8 54.52 -2.57 41.15
N PRO A 9 53.55 -3.37 40.70
CA PRO A 9 53.76 -4.38 39.65
C PRO A 9 53.80 -3.80 38.23
N PHE A 10 53.83 -2.47 38.08
CA PHE A 10 53.74 -1.77 36.79
C PHE A 10 55.13 -1.47 36.22
N SER A 11 55.27 -1.48 34.89
CA SER A 11 56.49 -1.03 34.22
C SER A 11 56.71 0.47 34.45
N GLN A 12 57.92 0.99 34.21
CA GLN A 12 58.24 2.41 34.44
C GLN A 12 57.27 3.33 33.69
N GLN A 13 57.02 3.03 32.42
CA GLN A 13 56.09 3.80 31.59
C GLN A 13 54.63 3.73 32.11
N GLN A 14 54.20 2.56 32.61
CA GLN A 14 52.86 2.39 33.17
C GLN A 14 52.71 3.11 34.51
N ALA A 15 53.72 3.03 35.38
CA ALA A 15 53.74 3.74 36.66
C ALA A 15 53.71 5.26 36.44
N ASP A 16 54.44 5.77 35.46
CA ASP A 16 54.46 7.20 35.10
C ASP A 16 53.09 7.68 34.61
N LEU A 17 52.42 6.91 33.75
CA LEU A 17 51.07 7.23 33.27
C LEU A 17 50.04 7.20 34.42
N LEU A 18 50.10 6.20 35.29
CA LEU A 18 49.20 6.10 36.45
C LEU A 18 49.44 7.24 37.45
N ASN A 19 50.69 7.64 37.67
CA ASN A 19 51.03 8.78 38.52
C ASN A 19 50.57 10.12 37.97
N GLN A 20 50.46 10.28 36.65
CA GLN A 20 49.91 11.47 36.02
C GLN A 20 48.38 11.48 36.06
N LEU A 21 47.76 10.31 35.83
CA LEU A 21 46.30 10.21 35.71
C LEU A 21 45.58 10.16 37.07
N LEU A 22 46.03 9.33 38.02
CA LEU A 22 45.29 9.11 39.27
C LEU A 22 45.04 10.38 40.11
N PRO A 23 45.96 11.38 40.16
CA PRO A 23 45.71 12.64 40.86
C PRO A 23 44.68 13.54 40.18
N THR A 24 44.45 13.40 38.88
CA THR A 24 43.49 14.24 38.13
C THR A 24 42.06 13.70 38.20
N LEU A 25 41.88 12.48 38.72
CA LEU A 25 40.57 11.86 38.86
C LEU A 25 39.86 12.27 40.16
N THR A 26 38.55 12.50 40.04
CA THR A 26 37.64 12.64 41.17
C THR A 26 37.38 11.29 41.85
N ASP A 27 36.88 11.31 43.09
CA ASP A 27 36.64 10.07 43.84
C ASP A 27 35.56 9.19 43.21
N GLN A 28 34.53 9.79 42.59
CA GLN A 28 33.50 9.06 41.85
C GLN A 28 34.08 8.38 40.59
N GLN A 29 35.02 9.03 39.89
CA GLN A 29 35.73 8.44 38.75
C GLN A 29 36.68 7.30 39.18
N LYS A 30 37.33 7.42 40.35
CA LYS A 30 38.16 6.33 40.90
C LYS A 30 37.32 5.10 41.26
N ILE A 31 36.15 5.30 41.86
CA ILE A 31 35.21 4.21 42.19
C ILE A 31 34.74 3.52 40.91
N TRP A 32 34.35 4.29 39.90
CA TRP A 32 33.92 3.75 38.60
C TRP A 32 35.03 2.95 37.91
N LEU A 33 36.25 3.51 37.86
CA LEU A 33 37.41 2.85 37.22
C LEU A 33 37.78 1.55 37.93
N THR A 34 37.66 1.51 39.25
CA THR A 34 37.89 0.28 40.04
C THR A 34 36.87 -0.80 39.66
N GLY A 35 35.59 -0.44 39.56
CA GLY A 35 34.53 -1.35 39.12
C GLY A 35 34.74 -1.88 37.69
N TYR A 36 35.16 -1.00 36.77
CA TYR A 36 35.47 -1.36 35.39
C TYR A 36 36.61 -2.39 35.29
N LEU A 37 37.72 -2.16 36.02
CA LEU A 37 38.87 -3.07 36.04
C LEU A 37 38.54 -4.41 36.72
N SER A 38 37.73 -4.40 37.78
CA SER A 38 37.25 -5.63 38.44
C SER A 38 36.32 -6.45 37.54
N ALA A 39 35.44 -5.80 36.78
CA ALA A 39 34.54 -6.48 35.84
C ALA A 39 35.32 -7.14 34.68
N GLN A 40 36.38 -6.49 34.18
CA GLN A 40 37.25 -7.07 33.15
C GLN A 40 38.05 -8.27 33.67
N ALA A 41 38.54 -8.21 34.92
CA ALA A 41 39.26 -9.33 35.53
C ALA A 41 38.35 -10.56 35.79
N ALA A 42 37.05 -10.34 36.06
CA ALA A 42 36.06 -11.40 36.20
C ALA A 42 35.76 -12.14 34.88
N GLN A 43 36.01 -11.52 33.73
CA GLN A 43 35.90 -12.20 32.42
C GLN A 43 37.16 -12.99 32.03
N ALA A 44 38.30 -12.79 32.71
CA ALA A 44 39.59 -13.38 32.33
C ALA A 44 40.10 -14.51 33.26
N GLY A 45 39.35 -14.88 34.30
CA GLY A 45 39.77 -15.86 35.31
C GLY A 45 38.78 -16.99 35.52
N SER A 46 38.78 -18.02 34.67
CA SER A 46 38.29 -19.36 35.03
C SER A 46 38.74 -20.44 34.04
N GLU A 47 40.03 -20.82 34.12
CA GLU A 47 40.49 -22.13 33.67
C GLU A 47 40.95 -22.99 34.88
N THR A 48 40.39 -24.20 34.94
CA THR A 48 40.83 -25.43 35.64
C THR A 48 40.81 -25.52 37.18
N ALA A 49 39.78 -26.22 37.69
CA ALA A 49 39.93 -27.28 38.71
C ALA A 49 38.80 -28.32 38.59
N THR A 50 39.17 -29.59 38.65
CA THR A 50 38.42 -30.82 38.32
C THR A 50 37.49 -31.29 39.46
N GLN A 51 36.21 -31.60 39.17
CA GLN A 51 35.40 -32.65 39.81
C GLN A 51 34.12 -32.95 38.99
N ALA A 52 33.75 -34.23 38.87
CA ALA A 52 32.66 -34.78 38.05
C ALA A 52 31.42 -35.17 38.89
N PRO A 53 30.31 -35.66 38.29
CA PRO A 53 29.50 -35.10 37.20
C PRO A 53 28.05 -34.82 37.67
N SER A 54 27.34 -33.91 37.00
CA SER A 54 25.87 -33.77 37.10
C SER A 54 25.34 -33.33 35.72
N PRO A 55 24.12 -33.76 35.33
CA PRO A 55 23.77 -33.94 33.93
C PRO A 55 23.62 -32.62 33.16
N SER A 56 23.99 -32.71 31.89
CA SER A 56 23.99 -31.69 30.85
C SER A 56 22.75 -30.78 30.88
N ALA A 57 22.99 -29.51 31.22
CA ALA A 57 22.15 -28.40 30.75
C ALA A 57 22.79 -27.84 29.48
N ALA A 58 21.95 -27.59 28.48
CA ALA A 58 22.32 -27.12 27.15
C ALA A 58 23.16 -25.83 27.20
N ALA A 59 24.02 -25.68 26.18
CA ALA A 59 24.83 -24.47 25.97
C ALA A 59 23.96 -23.20 26.02
N PRO A 60 24.44 -22.08 26.59
CA PRO A 60 23.72 -20.81 26.52
C PRO A 60 23.57 -20.39 25.06
N ALA A 61 22.34 -20.11 24.64
CA ALA A 61 22.04 -19.53 23.34
C ALA A 61 22.81 -18.21 23.17
N GLN A 62 23.30 -17.96 21.95
CA GLN A 62 23.90 -16.68 21.58
C GLN A 62 22.90 -15.55 21.83
N PRO A 63 23.35 -14.36 22.29
CA PRO A 63 22.46 -13.23 22.52
C PRO A 63 21.76 -12.88 21.19
N VAL A 64 20.43 -12.92 21.20
CA VAL A 64 19.61 -12.54 20.05
C VAL A 64 19.90 -11.08 19.73
N SER A 65 20.33 -10.80 18.50
CA SER A 65 20.53 -9.43 18.03
C SER A 65 19.18 -8.71 18.09
N LYS A 66 19.14 -7.59 18.82
CA LYS A 66 17.96 -6.71 18.91
C LYS A 66 17.75 -5.89 17.63
N ASP A 67 18.56 -6.11 16.60
CA ASP A 67 18.49 -5.38 15.35
C ASP A 67 17.49 -6.05 14.42
N VAL A 68 16.49 -5.29 13.99
CA VAL A 68 15.44 -5.73 13.06
C VAL A 68 15.42 -4.80 11.85
N THR A 69 15.54 -5.36 10.65
CA THR A 69 15.32 -4.60 9.42
C THR A 69 13.89 -4.82 8.94
N VAL A 70 13.16 -3.73 8.69
CA VAL A 70 11.81 -3.76 8.11
C VAL A 70 11.92 -3.19 6.69
N LEU A 71 11.67 -4.02 5.68
CA LEU A 71 11.63 -3.61 4.28
C LEU A 71 10.21 -3.57 3.76
N TYR A 72 9.88 -2.56 2.96
CA TYR A 72 8.57 -2.46 2.33
C TYR A 72 8.62 -2.23 0.82
N GLY A 73 7.65 -2.85 0.14
CA GLY A 73 7.31 -2.63 -1.26
C GLY A 73 5.85 -2.20 -1.39
N SER A 74 5.61 -1.01 -1.89
CA SER A 74 4.30 -0.35 -1.83
C SER A 74 4.07 0.54 -3.04
N GLN A 75 2.92 0.39 -3.70
CA GLN A 75 2.50 1.30 -4.77
C GLN A 75 1.67 2.46 -4.20
N THR A 76 0.58 2.15 -3.49
CA THR A 76 -0.43 3.12 -3.00
C THR A 76 -0.27 3.48 -1.52
N GLY A 77 0.84 3.08 -0.88
CA GLY A 77 1.17 3.46 0.50
C GLY A 77 0.73 2.46 1.59
N ASN A 78 -0.13 1.48 1.29
CA ASN A 78 -0.62 0.51 2.30
C ASN A 78 0.52 -0.24 3.01
N SER A 79 1.40 -0.89 2.25
CA SER A 79 2.54 -1.65 2.81
C SER A 79 3.54 -0.75 3.54
N GLU A 80 3.73 0.49 3.08
CA GLU A 80 4.56 1.48 3.75
C GLU A 80 3.98 1.89 5.12
N GLY A 81 2.68 2.15 5.18
CA GLY A 81 1.99 2.49 6.42
C GLY A 81 2.08 1.37 7.46
N LEU A 82 1.88 0.12 7.04
CA LEU A 82 2.04 -1.04 7.91
C LEU A 82 3.49 -1.24 8.37
N ALA A 83 4.46 -0.93 7.52
CA ALA A 83 5.88 -1.00 7.87
C ALA A 83 6.27 0.07 8.90
N LYS A 84 5.74 1.30 8.78
CA LYS A 84 5.90 2.35 9.79
C LYS A 84 5.28 1.94 11.14
N LYS A 85 4.04 1.40 11.13
CA LYS A 85 3.39 0.87 12.33
C LYS A 85 4.19 -0.27 12.98
N THR A 86 4.74 -1.17 12.17
CA THR A 86 5.58 -2.28 12.64
C THR A 86 6.86 -1.76 13.28
N ALA A 87 7.54 -0.80 12.64
CA ALA A 87 8.75 -0.21 13.17
C ALA A 87 8.50 0.48 14.52
N GLN A 88 7.49 1.33 14.61
CA GLN A 88 7.11 1.99 15.85
C GLN A 88 6.80 0.98 16.96
N HIS A 89 6.01 -0.06 16.67
CA HIS A 89 5.65 -1.09 17.66
C HIS A 89 6.88 -1.83 18.22
N LEU A 90 7.86 -2.13 17.37
CA LEU A 90 9.08 -2.82 17.77
C LEU A 90 10.04 -1.88 18.53
N GLU A 91 10.14 -0.62 18.14
CA GLU A 91 10.92 0.40 18.86
C GLU A 91 10.38 0.62 20.28
N GLU A 92 9.05 0.69 20.44
CA GLU A 92 8.38 0.77 21.75
C GLU A 92 8.69 -0.44 22.65
N LYS A 93 9.02 -1.59 22.05
CA LYS A 93 9.45 -2.81 22.73
C LYS A 93 10.96 -2.96 22.89
N GLY A 94 11.73 -1.94 22.53
CA GLY A 94 13.18 -1.87 22.74
C GLY A 94 14.04 -2.55 21.67
N PHE A 95 13.47 -2.87 20.50
CA PHE A 95 14.24 -3.31 19.33
C PHE A 95 14.91 -2.12 18.62
N GLN A 96 16.06 -2.35 17.99
CA GLN A 96 16.70 -1.38 17.11
C GLN A 96 16.20 -1.63 15.69
N VAL A 97 15.31 -0.76 15.19
CA VAL A 97 14.68 -0.97 13.89
C VAL A 97 15.36 -0.14 12.80
N THR A 98 15.65 -0.79 11.68
CA THR A 98 15.99 -0.11 10.42
C THR A 98 14.82 -0.25 9.45
N LEU A 99 14.06 0.82 9.24
CA LEU A 99 12.98 0.89 8.26
C LEU A 99 13.49 1.43 6.92
N SER A 100 13.20 0.75 5.81
CA SER A 100 13.63 1.20 4.48
C SER A 100 12.69 0.73 3.37
N SER A 101 12.47 1.57 2.35
CA SER A 101 11.90 1.12 1.08
C SER A 101 12.87 0.16 0.40
N MET A 102 12.36 -0.86 -0.29
CA MET A 102 13.20 -1.82 -1.02
C MET A 102 14.09 -1.15 -2.09
N SER A 103 13.69 -0.01 -2.66
CA SER A 103 14.49 0.74 -3.64
C SER A 103 15.68 1.47 -3.02
N ASP A 104 15.57 1.85 -1.75
CA ASP A 104 16.60 2.59 -1.02
C ASP A 104 17.56 1.64 -0.28
N PHE A 105 17.14 0.38 -0.08
CA PHE A 105 17.94 -0.64 0.56
C PHE A 105 18.99 -1.22 -0.39
N LYS A 106 20.27 -1.14 0.00
CA LYS A 106 21.38 -1.74 -0.77
C LYS A 106 21.36 -3.27 -0.63
N PRO A 107 21.09 -4.06 -1.69
CA PRO A 107 20.86 -5.50 -1.55
C PRO A 107 22.07 -6.29 -1.01
N ASN A 108 23.29 -5.80 -1.23
CA ASN A 108 24.51 -6.41 -0.67
C ASN A 108 24.56 -6.37 0.88
N ASN A 109 23.74 -5.54 1.53
CA ASN A 109 23.63 -5.53 2.99
C ASN A 109 22.82 -6.71 3.54
N LEU A 110 22.13 -7.51 2.71
CA LEU A 110 21.42 -8.71 3.16
C LEU A 110 22.33 -9.68 3.94
N LYS A 111 23.62 -9.75 3.62
CA LYS A 111 24.61 -10.59 4.34
C LYS A 111 24.96 -10.10 5.75
N LYS A 112 24.49 -8.91 6.14
CA LYS A 112 24.86 -8.24 7.38
C LYS A 112 23.70 -8.20 8.39
N ILE A 113 22.50 -8.57 7.97
CA ILE A 113 21.29 -8.48 8.80
C ILE A 113 20.90 -9.86 9.31
N HIS A 114 20.39 -9.92 10.54
CA HIS A 114 19.98 -11.17 11.18
C HIS A 114 18.46 -11.35 11.22
N ASN A 115 17.71 -10.27 11.38
CA ASN A 115 16.25 -10.30 11.41
C ASN A 115 15.68 -9.39 10.32
N LEU A 116 14.85 -9.95 9.45
CA LEU A 116 14.19 -9.24 8.34
C LEU A 116 12.68 -9.43 8.40
N LEU A 117 11.94 -8.34 8.55
CA LEU A 117 10.50 -8.33 8.34
C LEU A 117 10.22 -7.66 6.99
N MET A 118 9.41 -8.31 6.17
CA MET A 118 9.07 -7.82 4.83
C MET A 118 7.58 -7.56 4.74
N ILE A 119 7.21 -6.37 4.25
CA ILE A 119 5.81 -6.01 4.02
C ILE A 119 5.66 -5.55 2.58
N VAL A 120 5.00 -6.35 1.74
CA VAL A 120 5.01 -6.12 0.29
C VAL A 120 3.64 -6.35 -0.33
N SER A 121 3.23 -5.44 -1.21
CA SER A 121 2.02 -5.60 -2.02
C SER A 121 2.34 -6.31 -3.35
N THR A 122 1.32 -6.80 -4.04
CA THR A 122 1.40 -7.32 -5.42
C THR A 122 0.55 -6.45 -6.34
N HIS A 123 1.05 -6.15 -7.55
CA HIS A 123 0.39 -5.28 -8.55
C HIS A 123 0.16 -6.00 -9.86
N GLY A 124 -0.80 -5.52 -10.65
CA GLY A 124 -1.13 -6.04 -11.97
C GLY A 124 -1.29 -7.55 -12.03
N GLU A 125 -0.47 -8.20 -12.86
CA GLU A 125 -0.49 -9.64 -13.14
C GLU A 125 0.52 -10.41 -12.26
N GLY A 126 0.61 -10.05 -10.97
CA GLY A 126 1.50 -10.70 -10.01
C GLY A 126 2.85 -10.02 -9.81
N ASP A 127 3.04 -8.84 -10.41
CA ASP A 127 4.29 -8.10 -10.41
C ASP A 127 4.58 -7.41 -9.06
N PRO A 128 5.87 -7.25 -8.70
CA PRO A 128 6.25 -6.43 -7.55
C PRO A 128 5.92 -4.94 -7.78
N PRO A 129 5.66 -4.17 -6.71
CA PRO A 129 5.56 -2.72 -6.77
C PRO A 129 6.83 -2.08 -7.36
N ASP A 130 6.71 -0.89 -7.93
CA ASP A 130 7.85 -0.20 -8.58
C ASP A 130 9.06 -0.05 -7.65
N ASN A 131 8.81 0.30 -6.38
CA ASN A 131 9.87 0.44 -5.38
C ASN A 131 10.42 -0.90 -4.85
N ALA A 132 9.88 -2.04 -5.28
CA ALA A 132 10.35 -3.38 -4.93
C ALA A 132 11.00 -4.12 -6.11
N LEU A 133 10.75 -3.70 -7.35
CA LEU A 133 11.15 -4.40 -8.56
C LEU A 133 12.66 -4.73 -8.61
N SER A 134 13.52 -3.73 -8.45
CA SER A 134 14.98 -3.94 -8.51
C SER A 134 15.52 -4.86 -7.41
N PHE A 135 14.91 -4.81 -6.22
CA PHE A 135 15.27 -5.68 -5.10
C PHE A 135 14.79 -7.12 -5.34
N HIS A 136 13.58 -7.28 -5.88
CA HIS A 136 13.04 -8.56 -6.31
C HIS A 136 13.93 -9.24 -7.36
N GLU A 137 14.31 -8.52 -8.41
CA GLU A 137 15.22 -9.01 -9.46
C GLU A 137 16.58 -9.45 -8.89
N TYR A 138 17.12 -8.70 -7.93
CA TYR A 138 18.39 -9.05 -7.28
C TYR A 138 18.29 -10.36 -6.50
N VAL A 139 17.24 -10.51 -5.68
CA VAL A 139 17.03 -11.68 -4.80
C VAL A 139 16.73 -12.95 -5.60
N HIS A 140 16.04 -12.82 -6.73
CA HIS A 140 15.80 -13.93 -7.66
C HIS A 140 16.95 -14.16 -8.65
N GLY A 141 17.87 -13.20 -8.76
CA GLY A 141 19.03 -13.28 -9.64
C GLY A 141 20.14 -14.22 -9.17
N ARG A 142 21.05 -14.55 -10.09
CA ARG A 142 22.23 -15.41 -9.82
C ARG A 142 23.23 -14.84 -8.83
N ARG A 143 23.14 -13.54 -8.52
CA ARG A 143 24.04 -12.83 -7.60
C ARG A 143 23.52 -12.83 -6.15
N ALA A 144 22.33 -13.37 -5.90
CA ALA A 144 21.75 -13.45 -4.58
C ALA A 144 22.67 -14.25 -3.63
N PRO A 145 22.93 -13.73 -2.42
CA PRO A 145 23.80 -14.41 -1.46
C PRO A 145 23.09 -15.57 -0.75
N LYS A 146 23.86 -16.50 -0.18
CA LYS A 146 23.33 -17.39 0.86
C LYS A 146 23.03 -16.60 2.13
N LEU A 147 21.94 -16.97 2.79
CA LEU A 147 21.31 -16.28 3.91
C LEU A 147 21.06 -17.24 5.08
N ASP A 148 21.94 -18.23 5.28
CA ASP A 148 21.83 -19.26 6.34
C ASP A 148 21.71 -18.70 7.78
N HIS A 149 22.05 -17.41 7.97
CA HIS A 149 22.01 -16.69 9.24
C HIS A 149 20.80 -15.75 9.39
N LEU A 150 19.98 -15.61 8.33
CA LEU A 150 18.87 -14.69 8.27
C LEU A 150 17.61 -15.35 8.82
N SER A 151 16.99 -14.73 9.81
CA SER A 151 15.64 -15.03 10.25
C SER A 151 14.68 -14.01 9.63
N PHE A 152 13.58 -14.47 9.03
CA PHE A 152 12.68 -13.57 8.31
C PHE A 152 11.19 -13.90 8.47
N SER A 153 10.32 -12.93 8.21
CA SER A 153 8.88 -13.17 8.02
C SER A 153 8.31 -12.18 7.01
N VAL A 154 7.29 -12.61 6.27
CA VAL A 154 6.68 -11.83 5.18
C VAL A 154 5.20 -11.60 5.47
N LEU A 155 4.77 -10.34 5.38
CA LEU A 155 3.38 -9.92 5.29
C LEU A 155 3.11 -9.51 3.84
N SER A 156 2.30 -10.29 3.13
CA SER A 156 1.92 -10.03 1.75
C SER A 156 0.58 -9.32 1.70
N LEU A 157 0.44 -8.27 0.89
CA LEU A 157 -0.83 -7.62 0.62
C LEU A 157 -1.25 -7.90 -0.83
N GLY A 158 -2.50 -8.28 -1.05
CA GLY A 158 -3.06 -8.51 -2.37
C GLY A 158 -4.59 -8.42 -2.36
N ASP A 159 -5.19 -8.78 -3.49
CA ASP A 159 -6.65 -8.89 -3.64
C ASP A 159 -6.97 -10.28 -4.21
N SER A 160 -7.81 -11.04 -3.50
CA SER A 160 -8.16 -12.41 -3.88
C SER A 160 -9.02 -12.50 -5.14
N SER A 161 -9.50 -11.37 -5.66
CA SER A 161 -10.16 -11.28 -6.97
C SER A 161 -9.19 -11.38 -8.15
N TYR A 162 -7.90 -11.18 -7.93
CA TYR A 162 -6.85 -11.32 -8.94
C TYR A 162 -6.31 -12.76 -8.97
N GLU A 163 -5.87 -13.20 -10.15
CA GLU A 163 -5.31 -14.54 -10.37
C GLU A 163 -4.06 -14.78 -9.51
N PHE A 164 -3.19 -13.78 -9.43
CA PHE A 164 -1.89 -13.84 -8.74
C PHE A 164 -1.96 -13.23 -7.32
N PHE A 165 -2.95 -13.63 -6.53
CA PHE A 165 -3.14 -13.15 -5.15
C PHE A 165 -1.86 -13.30 -4.29
N CYS A 166 -1.34 -12.18 -3.76
CA CYS A 166 -0.13 -12.11 -2.92
C CYS A 166 1.14 -12.73 -3.53
N GLN A 167 1.23 -12.81 -4.87
CA GLN A 167 2.30 -13.51 -5.57
C GLN A 167 3.70 -13.00 -5.20
N THR A 168 3.91 -11.68 -5.16
CA THR A 168 5.21 -11.09 -4.82
C THR A 168 5.69 -11.51 -3.42
N GLY A 169 4.79 -11.53 -2.43
CA GLY A 169 5.14 -11.94 -1.08
C GLY A 169 5.43 -13.44 -0.97
N LYS A 170 4.68 -14.27 -1.72
CA LYS A 170 4.94 -15.72 -1.87
C LYS A 170 6.33 -15.99 -2.46
N GLU A 171 6.69 -15.25 -3.50
CA GLU A 171 7.99 -15.35 -4.17
C GLU A 171 9.14 -14.99 -3.24
N PHE A 172 9.05 -13.84 -2.55
CA PHE A 172 10.07 -13.47 -1.56
C PHE A 172 10.20 -14.52 -0.47
N ASP A 173 9.09 -14.96 0.12
CA ASP A 173 9.10 -15.92 1.23
C ASP A 173 9.76 -17.25 0.84
N GLU A 174 9.39 -17.83 -0.31
CA GLU A 174 10.02 -19.07 -0.76
C GLU A 174 11.47 -18.84 -1.17
N ARG A 175 11.77 -17.71 -1.81
CA ARG A 175 13.13 -17.39 -2.24
C ARG A 175 14.10 -17.19 -1.07
N PHE A 176 13.69 -16.53 0.01
CA PHE A 176 14.55 -16.38 1.19
C PHE A 176 14.84 -17.72 1.85
N LYS A 177 13.84 -18.61 1.91
CA LYS A 177 14.03 -19.99 2.37
C LYS A 177 15.00 -20.78 1.48
N GLU A 178 14.88 -20.69 0.16
CA GLU A 178 15.82 -21.32 -0.79
C GLU A 178 17.26 -20.82 -0.61
N LEU A 179 17.42 -19.54 -0.28
CA LEU A 179 18.73 -18.94 0.00
C LEU A 179 19.31 -19.34 1.37
N GLY A 180 18.56 -20.08 2.20
CA GLY A 180 19.00 -20.58 3.51
C GLY A 180 18.37 -19.86 4.71
N GLY A 181 17.53 -18.84 4.49
CA GLY A 181 16.86 -18.11 5.55
C GLY A 181 15.88 -18.98 6.35
N THR A 182 15.74 -18.68 7.63
CA THR A 182 14.81 -19.35 8.55
C THR A 182 13.58 -18.48 8.78
N ARG A 183 12.36 -19.04 8.68
CA ARG A 183 11.14 -18.29 8.98
C ARG A 183 11.01 -18.07 10.49
N LEU A 184 10.88 -16.81 10.91
CA LEU A 184 10.51 -16.41 12.27
C LEU A 184 9.07 -16.82 12.59
N THR A 185 8.18 -16.55 11.64
CA THR A 185 6.78 -16.97 11.63
C THR A 185 6.35 -17.17 10.19
N ASP A 186 5.31 -17.98 9.98
CA ASP A 186 4.76 -18.21 8.65
C ASP A 186 4.28 -16.91 7.99
N ARG A 187 4.45 -16.84 6.67
CA ARG A 187 3.92 -15.76 5.84
C ARG A 187 2.42 -15.60 6.05
N VAL A 188 1.95 -14.37 6.03
CA VAL A 188 0.53 -14.03 6.01
C VAL A 188 0.18 -13.36 4.70
N ASP A 189 -0.81 -13.90 4.01
CA ASP A 189 -1.34 -13.35 2.75
C ASP A 189 -2.64 -12.60 3.07
N CYS A 190 -2.59 -11.27 3.06
CA CYS A 190 -3.71 -10.39 3.38
C CYS A 190 -4.51 -10.03 2.13
N ASP A 191 -5.83 -10.09 2.23
CA ASP A 191 -6.76 -9.47 1.27
C ASP A 191 -6.96 -7.97 1.62
N LEU A 192 -7.91 -7.29 0.97
CA LEU A 192 -8.16 -5.87 1.16
C LEU A 192 -8.48 -5.49 2.63
N ASP A 193 -9.08 -6.38 3.42
CA ASP A 193 -9.36 -6.23 4.86
C ASP A 193 -8.17 -6.67 5.75
N TYR A 194 -6.99 -6.13 5.48
CA TYR A 194 -5.72 -6.56 6.07
C TYR A 194 -5.49 -6.17 7.54
N ASP A 195 -6.28 -5.28 8.14
CA ASP A 195 -5.99 -4.70 9.47
C ASP A 195 -5.88 -5.75 10.59
N GLU A 196 -6.78 -6.73 10.59
CA GLU A 196 -6.77 -7.82 11.57
C GLU A 196 -5.67 -8.86 11.29
N PRO A 197 -5.52 -9.42 10.06
CA PRO A 197 -4.37 -10.27 9.72
C PRO A 197 -3.01 -9.62 10.02
N PHE A 198 -2.87 -8.32 9.78
CA PHE A 198 -1.68 -7.54 10.13
C PHE A 198 -1.44 -7.55 11.64
N SER A 199 -2.46 -7.28 12.44
CA SER A 199 -2.36 -7.23 13.90
C SER A 199 -1.93 -8.58 14.48
N GLU A 200 -2.53 -9.68 13.99
CA GLU A 200 -2.17 -11.04 14.37
C GLU A 200 -0.74 -11.40 13.94
N TRP A 201 -0.33 -11.04 12.73
CA TRP A 201 1.05 -11.22 12.26
C TRP A 201 2.05 -10.45 13.12
N LEU A 202 1.79 -9.17 13.39
CA LEU A 202 2.65 -8.30 14.19
C LEU A 202 2.86 -8.87 15.61
N GLN A 203 1.79 -9.38 16.23
CA GLN A 203 1.88 -10.04 17.53
C GLN A 203 2.76 -11.29 17.48
N ARG A 204 2.57 -12.16 16.47
CA ARG A 204 3.37 -13.39 16.31
C ARG A 204 4.85 -13.10 16.05
N VAL A 205 5.18 -12.18 15.14
CA VAL A 205 6.59 -11.84 14.88
C VAL A 205 7.24 -11.23 16.10
N THR A 206 6.51 -10.38 16.84
CA THR A 206 7.05 -9.77 18.04
C THR A 206 7.29 -10.80 19.14
N ALA A 207 6.38 -11.77 19.31
CA ALA A 207 6.58 -12.88 20.24
C ALA A 207 7.80 -13.72 19.85
N SER A 208 7.91 -14.11 18.57
CA SER A 208 9.06 -14.89 18.05
C SER A 208 10.40 -14.18 18.22
N LEU A 209 10.45 -12.86 17.97
CA LEU A 209 11.64 -12.03 18.22
C LEU A 209 11.98 -11.92 19.72
N SER A 210 10.96 -11.99 20.59
CA SER A 210 11.11 -11.87 22.05
C SER A 210 11.34 -13.22 22.74
N GLU A 211 11.03 -14.36 22.12
CA GLU A 211 11.22 -15.71 22.69
C GLU A 211 12.71 -16.12 22.82
N GLY A 212 13.63 -15.24 22.40
CA GLY A 212 15.03 -15.24 22.85
C GLY A 212 15.28 -14.69 24.26
N GLU A 213 14.27 -14.08 24.89
CA GLU A 213 14.27 -13.53 26.25
C GLU A 213 13.10 -14.14 27.04
N ALA A 214 13.35 -15.23 27.78
CA ALA A 214 12.43 -15.66 28.82
C ALA A 214 12.50 -14.68 30.00
N THR A 215 11.64 -13.67 30.03
CA THR A 215 11.19 -13.03 31.29
C THR A 215 9.77 -12.48 31.16
N ALA A 216 8.97 -12.80 32.18
CA ALA A 216 7.56 -12.46 32.33
C ALA A 216 7.28 -10.95 32.35
N PHE A 217 6.18 -10.54 31.69
CA PHE A 217 5.63 -9.19 31.79
C PHE A 217 4.47 -9.15 32.79
N PRO A 218 4.40 -8.14 33.68
CA PRO A 218 3.15 -7.75 34.32
C PRO A 218 2.30 -6.95 33.32
N GLN A 219 1.00 -7.25 33.27
CA GLN A 219 -0.01 -6.31 32.77
C GLN A 219 -0.06 -5.11 33.71
N GLU A 220 0.07 -3.89 33.18
CA GLU A 220 -0.68 -2.75 33.72
C GLU A 220 -0.89 -1.61 32.72
N SER A 221 -2.02 -0.97 32.98
CA SER A 221 -2.80 0.10 32.33
C SER A 221 -2.07 1.24 31.63
N ALA A 222 -2.73 1.69 30.55
CA ALA A 222 -2.46 2.89 29.76
C ALA A 222 -2.32 4.15 30.61
N GLY A 223 -1.12 4.75 30.57
CA GLY A 223 -0.88 6.13 30.91
C GLY A 223 -0.96 6.99 29.65
N ALA A 224 -1.95 7.88 29.59
CA ALA A 224 -2.05 8.90 28.58
C ALA A 224 -0.83 9.84 28.68
N ASN A 225 -0.11 9.99 27.57
CA ASN A 225 0.80 11.11 27.39
C ASN A 225 0.62 11.68 25.98
N SER A 226 0.33 12.98 25.97
CA SER A 226 0.04 13.80 24.81
C SER A 226 1.23 13.92 23.87
N GLN A 227 1.02 13.75 22.56
CA GLN A 227 1.77 14.45 21.52
C GLN A 227 1.11 14.31 20.13
N THR A 228 0.99 15.47 19.47
CA THR A 228 0.57 15.73 18.08
C THR A 228 -0.82 15.22 17.68
N ALA A 229 -1.71 16.16 17.30
CA ALA A 229 -3.05 15.88 16.82
C ALA A 229 -3.00 15.12 15.48
N ALA A 230 -2.73 13.82 15.53
CA ALA A 230 -3.17 12.89 14.50
C ALA A 230 -4.70 12.84 14.59
N SER A 231 -5.37 12.92 13.43
CA SER A 231 -6.83 12.74 13.37
C SER A 231 -7.23 11.42 14.05
N GLU A 232 -8.31 11.43 14.83
CA GLU A 232 -8.87 10.21 15.43
C GLU A 232 -9.43 9.25 14.37
N TYR A 233 -9.60 9.74 13.14
CA TYR A 233 -10.18 8.99 12.04
C TYR A 233 -9.12 8.21 11.27
N SER A 234 -9.48 6.99 10.89
CA SER A 234 -8.62 6.05 10.20
C SER A 234 -9.45 5.06 9.39
N ARG A 235 -8.78 4.13 8.69
CA ARG A 235 -9.44 3.03 7.98
C ARG A 235 -10.42 2.25 8.88
N THR A 236 -10.04 1.96 10.13
CA THR A 236 -10.88 1.22 11.08
C THR A 236 -11.80 2.10 11.91
N ASN A 237 -11.75 3.42 11.74
CA ASN A 237 -12.62 4.41 12.38
C ASN A 237 -12.88 5.58 11.40
N PRO A 238 -13.69 5.37 10.34
CA PRO A 238 -13.85 6.37 9.29
C PRO A 238 -14.61 7.61 9.79
N PHE A 239 -14.30 8.77 9.21
CA PHE A 239 -15.04 10.01 9.41
C PHE A 239 -16.31 10.00 8.54
N TYR A 240 -17.44 10.46 9.08
CA TYR A 240 -18.67 10.60 8.28
C TYR A 240 -18.72 11.99 7.66
N ALA A 241 -18.20 12.10 6.44
CA ALA A 241 -18.13 13.35 5.71
C ALA A 241 -19.46 13.69 5.04
N GLU A 242 -19.95 14.92 5.21
CA GLU A 242 -21.16 15.41 4.56
C GLU A 242 -20.90 15.66 3.07
N VAL A 243 -21.85 15.27 2.22
CA VAL A 243 -21.84 15.59 0.79
C VAL A 243 -22.25 17.04 0.61
N LEU A 244 -21.33 17.87 0.12
CA LEU A 244 -21.57 19.28 -0.17
C LEU A 244 -22.14 19.47 -1.57
N GLU A 245 -21.52 18.82 -2.54
CA GLU A 245 -21.90 18.95 -3.95
C GLU A 245 -21.68 17.64 -4.70
N ASN A 246 -22.59 17.35 -5.65
CA ASN A 246 -22.52 16.16 -6.49
C ASN A 246 -23.00 16.50 -7.91
N ILE A 247 -22.07 16.77 -8.83
CA ILE A 247 -22.37 17.24 -10.20
C ILE A 247 -21.94 16.21 -11.23
N ASN A 248 -22.77 15.95 -12.24
CA ASN A 248 -22.33 15.26 -13.44
C ASN A 248 -21.53 16.22 -14.35
N LEU A 249 -20.25 15.91 -14.56
CA LEU A 249 -19.32 16.66 -15.41
C LEU A 249 -19.52 16.42 -16.90
N ASN A 250 -20.20 15.34 -17.28
CA ASN A 250 -20.45 15.03 -18.69
C ASN A 250 -21.59 15.89 -19.25
N GLY A 251 -21.39 16.34 -20.49
CA GLY A 251 -22.39 17.06 -21.25
C GLY A 251 -23.59 16.20 -21.65
N ARG A 252 -24.72 16.86 -21.93
CA ARG A 252 -25.96 16.20 -22.34
C ARG A 252 -25.74 15.29 -23.55
N GLY A 253 -26.13 14.02 -23.41
CA GLY A 253 -26.02 13.01 -24.47
C GLY A 253 -24.73 12.21 -24.45
N SER A 254 -23.84 12.43 -23.48
CA SER A 254 -22.74 11.51 -23.22
C SER A 254 -23.26 10.11 -22.89
N ASN A 255 -22.53 9.09 -23.32
CA ASN A 255 -22.68 7.70 -22.89
C ASN A 255 -21.92 7.39 -21.58
N LYS A 256 -21.27 8.39 -20.99
CA LYS A 256 -20.57 8.32 -19.71
C LYS A 256 -21.29 9.16 -18.66
N GLU A 257 -21.00 8.86 -17.41
CA GLU A 257 -21.33 9.72 -16.28
C GLU A 257 -20.12 9.78 -15.35
N THR A 258 -19.63 10.99 -15.11
CA THR A 258 -18.46 11.26 -14.29
C THR A 258 -18.85 12.34 -13.29
N ARG A 259 -18.86 11.99 -12.01
CA ARG A 259 -19.29 12.86 -10.94
C ARG A 259 -18.11 13.65 -10.39
N HIS A 260 -18.30 14.95 -10.25
CA HIS A 260 -17.57 15.75 -9.28
C HIS A 260 -18.30 15.62 -7.94
N LEU A 261 -17.60 15.17 -6.91
CA LEU A 261 -18.15 15.01 -5.57
C LEU A 261 -17.31 15.82 -4.60
N GLU A 262 -17.94 16.71 -3.84
CA GLU A 262 -17.33 17.51 -2.79
C GLU A 262 -17.82 17.02 -1.43
N LEU A 263 -16.90 16.79 -0.50
CA LEU A 263 -17.18 16.29 0.84
C LEU A 263 -16.59 17.24 1.88
N SER A 264 -17.37 17.57 2.89
CA SER A 264 -16.91 18.36 4.03
C SER A 264 -16.02 17.51 4.93
N LEU A 265 -14.87 18.09 5.31
CA LEU A 265 -13.95 17.62 6.33
C LEU A 265 -14.00 18.50 7.60
N GLU A 266 -14.95 19.43 7.70
CA GLU A 266 -15.09 20.33 8.85
C GLU A 266 -15.12 19.54 10.16
N GLY A 267 -14.32 19.97 11.13
CA GLY A 267 -14.24 19.33 12.46
C GLY A 267 -13.56 17.95 12.50
N SER A 268 -13.16 17.37 11.36
CA SER A 268 -12.54 16.03 11.32
C SER A 268 -11.06 16.02 11.73
N GLY A 269 -10.38 17.17 11.57
CA GLY A 269 -8.91 17.24 11.68
C GLY A 269 -8.16 16.38 10.66
N LEU A 270 -8.84 15.87 9.63
CA LEU A 270 -8.19 15.14 8.53
C LEU A 270 -7.36 16.12 7.70
N VAL A 271 -6.16 15.69 7.36
CA VAL A 271 -5.21 16.45 6.53
C VAL A 271 -4.81 15.56 5.37
N TYR A 272 -4.67 16.15 4.18
CA TYR A 272 -4.20 15.47 2.98
C TYR A 272 -3.36 16.41 2.12
N GLU A 273 -2.56 15.82 1.24
CA GLU A 273 -1.77 16.54 0.25
C GLU A 273 -2.17 16.09 -1.16
N PRO A 274 -2.01 16.94 -2.18
CA PRO A 274 -2.22 16.56 -3.57
C PRO A 274 -1.53 15.22 -3.91
N GLY A 275 -2.27 14.34 -4.58
CA GLY A 275 -1.84 12.97 -4.91
C GLY A 275 -2.14 11.92 -3.84
N ASP A 276 -2.68 12.30 -2.68
CA ASP A 276 -3.34 11.34 -1.77
C ASP A 276 -4.66 10.82 -2.36
N SER A 277 -5.18 9.75 -1.75
CA SER A 277 -6.48 9.17 -2.09
C SER A 277 -7.44 9.27 -0.91
N LEU A 278 -8.74 9.35 -1.20
CA LEU A 278 -9.81 9.18 -0.22
C LEU A 278 -10.37 7.77 -0.33
N GLY A 279 -10.39 7.03 0.78
CA GLY A 279 -11.11 5.77 0.87
C GLY A 279 -12.55 6.01 1.31
N ILE A 280 -13.51 5.47 0.56
CA ILE A 280 -14.95 5.51 0.88
C ILE A 280 -15.39 4.08 1.21
N TYR A 281 -16.07 3.87 2.34
CA TYR A 281 -16.78 2.62 2.60
C TYR A 281 -18.18 2.67 2.00
N PRO A 282 -18.47 1.92 0.92
CA PRO A 282 -19.76 2.01 0.28
C PRO A 282 -20.79 1.09 0.94
N THR A 283 -22.04 1.21 0.52
CA THR A 283 -23.11 0.25 0.80
C THR A 283 -23.57 -0.41 -0.49
N ASN A 284 -23.89 -1.70 -0.42
CA ASN A 284 -24.48 -2.44 -1.54
C ASN A 284 -25.82 -1.83 -1.97
N ASP A 285 -26.23 -2.10 -3.20
CA ASP A 285 -27.56 -1.72 -3.68
C ASP A 285 -28.63 -2.52 -2.90
N PRO A 286 -29.59 -1.85 -2.22
CA PRO A 286 -30.71 -2.52 -1.56
C PRO A 286 -31.46 -3.49 -2.47
N ALA A 287 -31.61 -3.17 -3.76
CA ALA A 287 -32.28 -4.04 -4.72
C ALA A 287 -31.51 -5.35 -4.94
N LEU A 288 -30.18 -5.28 -5.03
CA LEU A 288 -29.32 -6.46 -5.15
C LEU A 288 -29.34 -7.31 -3.87
N VAL A 289 -29.33 -6.66 -2.70
CA VAL A 289 -29.45 -7.35 -1.40
C VAL A 289 -30.78 -8.09 -1.31
N ASP A 290 -31.89 -7.43 -1.67
CA ASP A 290 -33.22 -8.04 -1.67
C ASP A 290 -33.32 -9.19 -2.69
N GLU A 291 -32.70 -9.05 -3.86
CA GLU A 291 -32.60 -10.11 -4.89
C GLU A 291 -31.86 -11.34 -4.35
N LEU A 292 -30.73 -11.15 -3.65
CA LEU A 292 -29.95 -12.24 -3.05
C LEU A 292 -30.74 -12.95 -1.94
N ILE A 293 -31.30 -12.21 -0.99
CA ILE A 293 -32.09 -12.78 0.12
C ILE A 293 -33.28 -13.58 -0.43
N THR A 294 -33.97 -13.04 -1.43
CA THR A 294 -35.12 -13.71 -2.07
C THR A 294 -34.69 -14.97 -2.81
N THR A 295 -33.57 -14.91 -3.54
CA THR A 295 -33.03 -16.05 -4.30
C THR A 295 -32.66 -17.21 -3.37
N CYS A 296 -32.08 -16.91 -2.20
CA CYS A 296 -31.71 -17.92 -1.22
C CYS A 296 -32.86 -18.35 -0.29
N GLY A 297 -33.99 -17.63 -0.29
CA GLY A 297 -35.14 -17.90 0.57
C GLY A 297 -34.90 -17.61 2.06
N TRP A 298 -34.03 -16.67 2.38
CA TRP A 298 -33.68 -16.30 3.77
C TRP A 298 -34.63 -15.26 4.37
N SER A 299 -34.63 -15.15 5.70
CA SER A 299 -35.34 -14.08 6.41
C SER A 299 -34.47 -12.83 6.50
N VAL A 300 -35.05 -11.65 6.21
CA VAL A 300 -34.35 -10.36 6.32
C VAL A 300 -33.90 -10.03 7.75
N GLU A 301 -34.60 -10.56 8.76
CA GLU A 301 -34.36 -10.36 10.20
C GLU A 301 -33.48 -11.45 10.82
N GLU A 302 -32.98 -12.41 10.04
CA GLU A 302 -32.09 -13.44 10.58
C GLU A 302 -30.81 -12.78 11.12
N ALA A 303 -30.50 -13.02 12.40
CA ALA A 303 -29.33 -12.43 13.02
C ALA A 303 -28.06 -13.15 12.52
N VAL A 304 -27.12 -12.37 11.97
CA VAL A 304 -25.83 -12.87 11.47
C VAL A 304 -24.67 -12.13 12.11
N THR A 305 -23.56 -12.85 12.31
CA THR A 305 -22.35 -12.30 12.94
C THR A 305 -21.58 -11.43 11.94
N VAL A 306 -21.32 -10.17 12.31
CA VAL A 306 -20.61 -9.20 11.48
C VAL A 306 -19.19 -8.90 11.96
N HIS A 307 -18.81 -9.29 13.17
CA HIS A 307 -17.45 -9.11 13.69
C HIS A 307 -17.02 -10.34 14.51
N LYS A 308 -15.70 -10.62 14.59
CA LYS A 308 -15.19 -11.79 15.35
C LYS A 308 -15.43 -11.68 16.86
N ASN A 309 -15.70 -10.48 17.38
CA ASN A 309 -16.08 -10.24 18.77
C ASN A 309 -17.50 -10.74 19.12
N GLY A 310 -18.28 -11.19 18.13
CA GLY A 310 -19.62 -11.72 18.30
C GLY A 310 -20.76 -10.73 18.04
N ASP A 311 -20.48 -9.53 17.53
CA ASP A 311 -21.52 -8.56 17.16
C ASP A 311 -22.41 -9.12 16.05
N THR A 312 -23.72 -8.93 16.19
CA THR A 312 -24.73 -9.44 15.25
C THR A 312 -25.62 -8.32 14.72
N LEU A 313 -26.07 -8.46 13.47
CA LEU A 313 -27.03 -7.57 12.81
C LEU A 313 -28.09 -8.38 12.05
N PRO A 314 -29.26 -7.77 11.74
CA PRO A 314 -30.19 -8.34 10.77
C PRO A 314 -29.49 -8.60 9.42
N LEU A 315 -29.80 -9.73 8.78
CA LEU A 315 -29.18 -10.17 7.52
C LEU A 315 -29.17 -9.07 6.46
N LYS A 316 -30.30 -8.34 6.30
CA LYS A 316 -30.39 -7.26 5.32
C LYS A 316 -29.39 -6.14 5.59
N GLU A 317 -29.23 -5.72 6.84
CA GLU A 317 -28.27 -4.68 7.21
C GLU A 317 -26.82 -5.17 7.04
N ALA A 318 -26.55 -6.42 7.45
CA ALA A 318 -25.23 -7.03 7.30
C ALA A 318 -24.80 -7.14 5.83
N LEU A 319 -25.67 -7.61 4.93
CA LEU A 319 -25.40 -7.68 3.50
C LEU A 319 -25.37 -6.29 2.84
N THR A 320 -26.03 -5.29 3.41
CA THR A 320 -25.98 -3.92 2.87
C THR A 320 -24.64 -3.26 3.14
N SER A 321 -24.09 -3.40 4.35
CA SER A 321 -22.98 -2.53 4.80
C SER A 321 -21.71 -3.27 5.24
N HIS A 322 -21.74 -4.59 5.43
CA HIS A 322 -20.60 -5.31 6.01
C HIS A 322 -19.94 -6.32 5.07
N PHE A 323 -20.65 -6.86 4.08
CA PHE A 323 -20.14 -7.96 3.25
C PHE A 323 -20.06 -7.61 1.77
N GLU A 324 -19.03 -8.13 1.10
CA GLU A 324 -18.91 -8.06 -0.36
C GLU A 324 -19.83 -9.11 -1.00
N ILE A 325 -20.71 -8.66 -1.91
CA ILE A 325 -21.66 -9.54 -2.60
C ILE A 325 -21.60 -9.46 -4.14
N THR A 326 -20.82 -8.53 -4.68
CA THR A 326 -20.76 -8.23 -6.12
C THR A 326 -19.60 -8.90 -6.84
N VAL A 327 -18.56 -9.31 -6.12
CA VAL A 327 -17.37 -9.96 -6.69
C VAL A 327 -17.33 -11.43 -6.30
N LEU A 328 -17.39 -12.32 -7.30
CA LEU A 328 -17.18 -13.74 -7.11
C LEU A 328 -15.71 -14.10 -7.30
N THR A 329 -15.05 -14.58 -6.25
CA THR A 329 -13.64 -15.01 -6.30
C THR A 329 -13.53 -16.53 -6.30
N LYS A 330 -12.42 -17.08 -6.80
CA LYS A 330 -12.14 -18.53 -6.74
C LYS A 330 -12.21 -19.08 -5.31
N PRO A 331 -11.59 -18.45 -4.28
CA PRO A 331 -11.72 -18.92 -2.91
C PRO A 331 -13.16 -18.89 -2.39
N LEU A 332 -13.94 -17.86 -2.72
CA LEU A 332 -15.34 -17.77 -2.31
C LEU A 332 -16.17 -18.88 -2.96
N LEU A 333 -16.01 -19.10 -4.26
CA LEU A 333 -16.75 -20.14 -4.98
C LEU A 333 -16.39 -21.55 -4.49
N GLN A 334 -15.15 -21.77 -4.04
CA GLN A 334 -14.73 -23.02 -3.42
C GLN A 334 -15.45 -23.25 -2.08
N LYS A 335 -15.52 -22.21 -1.23
CA LYS A 335 -16.27 -22.29 0.05
C LYS A 335 -17.76 -22.51 -0.18
N LEU A 336 -18.33 -21.92 -1.24
CA LEU A 336 -19.72 -22.15 -1.63
C LEU A 336 -19.95 -23.60 -2.07
N ALA A 337 -18.97 -24.25 -2.69
CA ALA A 337 -19.06 -25.67 -3.07
C ALA A 337 -19.21 -26.58 -1.85
N ASP A 338 -18.62 -26.22 -0.71
CA ASP A 338 -18.79 -26.95 0.56
C ASP A 338 -20.22 -26.82 1.12
N LEU A 339 -20.97 -25.80 0.68
CA LEU A 339 -22.34 -25.52 1.08
C LEU A 339 -23.37 -26.01 0.04
N THR A 340 -23.02 -26.82 -0.95
CA THR A 340 -24.02 -27.37 -1.89
C THR A 340 -23.62 -28.73 -2.43
N LYS A 341 -24.61 -29.53 -2.79
CA LYS A 341 -24.42 -30.81 -3.50
C LYS A 341 -24.50 -30.67 -5.02
N ASN A 342 -24.53 -29.44 -5.55
CA ASN A 342 -24.62 -29.20 -6.98
C ASN A 342 -23.34 -29.68 -7.70
N GLU A 343 -23.44 -30.80 -8.42
CA GLU A 343 -22.31 -31.42 -9.13
C GLU A 343 -21.68 -30.49 -10.16
N ALA A 344 -22.43 -29.56 -10.76
CA ALA A 344 -21.88 -28.63 -11.75
C ALA A 344 -20.91 -27.63 -11.11
N LEU A 345 -21.15 -27.21 -9.86
CA LEU A 345 -20.22 -26.37 -9.12
C LEU A 345 -18.94 -27.14 -8.79
N HIS A 346 -19.07 -28.36 -8.26
CA HIS A 346 -17.92 -29.22 -7.96
C HIS A 346 -17.08 -29.51 -9.21
N ALA A 347 -17.72 -29.73 -10.35
CA ALA A 347 -17.05 -29.95 -11.63
C ALA A 347 -16.17 -28.77 -12.07
N LEU A 348 -16.48 -27.52 -11.69
CA LEU A 348 -15.63 -26.37 -12.03
C LEU A 348 -14.24 -26.45 -11.38
N PHE A 349 -14.09 -27.21 -10.30
CA PHE A 349 -12.82 -27.38 -9.57
C PHE A 349 -12.05 -28.65 -9.95
N GLU A 350 -12.58 -29.47 -10.87
CA GLU A 350 -11.86 -30.64 -11.40
C GLU A 350 -10.65 -30.21 -12.25
N GLU A 351 -9.61 -31.05 -12.25
CA GLU A 351 -8.39 -30.84 -13.04
C GLU A 351 -8.71 -30.66 -14.54
N GLY A 352 -8.17 -29.60 -15.17
CA GLY A 352 -8.42 -29.29 -16.58
C GLY A 352 -9.63 -28.38 -16.84
N ASN A 353 -10.36 -27.95 -15.81
CA ASN A 353 -11.48 -27.01 -15.93
C ASN A 353 -11.13 -25.56 -15.53
N GLU A 354 -9.85 -25.20 -15.44
CA GLU A 354 -9.38 -23.89 -14.98
C GLU A 354 -9.95 -22.74 -15.84
N GLU A 355 -9.97 -22.89 -17.17
CA GLU A 355 -10.55 -21.89 -18.08
C GLU A 355 -12.07 -21.77 -17.92
N LYS A 356 -12.77 -22.86 -17.60
CA LYS A 356 -14.22 -22.82 -17.34
C LYS A 356 -14.51 -22.08 -16.04
N LEU A 357 -13.73 -22.35 -15.00
CA LEU A 357 -13.81 -21.63 -13.73
C LEU A 357 -13.56 -20.13 -13.94
N LYS A 358 -12.48 -19.77 -14.66
CA LYS A 358 -12.15 -18.37 -14.98
C LYS A 358 -13.28 -17.69 -15.76
N ALA A 359 -13.82 -18.36 -16.78
CA ALA A 359 -14.95 -17.87 -17.55
C ALA A 359 -16.25 -17.76 -16.74
N TYR A 360 -16.44 -18.62 -15.73
CA TYR A 360 -17.59 -18.54 -14.85
C TYR A 360 -17.50 -17.31 -13.94
N LEU A 361 -16.35 -17.08 -13.30
CA LEU A 361 -16.13 -15.97 -12.38
C LEU A 361 -16.25 -14.59 -13.06
N ALA A 362 -15.89 -14.50 -14.34
CA ALA A 362 -15.89 -13.24 -15.09
C ALA A 362 -17.30 -12.61 -15.18
N GLY A 363 -17.51 -11.50 -14.46
CA GLY A 363 -18.73 -10.69 -14.52
C GLY A 363 -19.95 -11.28 -13.81
N ARG A 364 -19.76 -12.28 -12.94
CA ARG A 364 -20.82 -12.85 -12.09
C ARG A 364 -20.69 -12.39 -10.64
N ASP A 365 -21.83 -12.29 -9.96
CA ASP A 365 -21.95 -11.97 -8.53
C ASP A 365 -22.58 -13.14 -7.74
N LEU A 366 -22.81 -12.94 -6.43
CA LEU A 366 -23.40 -13.97 -5.57
C LEU A 366 -24.83 -14.36 -5.94
N VAL A 367 -25.61 -13.46 -6.55
CA VAL A 367 -26.96 -13.79 -7.00
C VAL A 367 -26.90 -14.80 -8.14
N ASP A 368 -25.93 -14.66 -9.05
CA ASP A 368 -25.74 -15.64 -10.13
C ASP A 368 -25.34 -17.01 -9.57
N ALA A 369 -24.38 -17.03 -8.63
CA ALA A 369 -23.97 -18.28 -7.97
C ALA A 369 -25.14 -18.93 -7.21
N ALA A 370 -25.98 -18.14 -6.53
CA ALA A 370 -27.17 -18.64 -5.84
C ALA A 370 -28.22 -19.20 -6.80
N ARG A 371 -28.40 -18.58 -7.98
CA ARG A 371 -29.32 -19.07 -9.02
C ARG A 371 -28.82 -20.35 -9.69
N ASP A 372 -27.53 -20.41 -10.00
CA ASP A 372 -26.94 -21.51 -10.76
C ASP A 372 -26.68 -22.74 -9.89
N PHE A 373 -26.28 -22.54 -8.63
CA PHE A 373 -25.78 -23.61 -7.75
C PHE A 373 -26.55 -23.80 -6.45
N GLY A 374 -27.52 -22.93 -6.17
CA GLY A 374 -28.40 -23.08 -5.03
C GLY A 374 -29.41 -24.24 -5.18
N PRO A 375 -30.18 -24.54 -4.12
CA PRO A 375 -30.08 -23.93 -2.80
C PRO A 375 -28.80 -24.36 -2.08
N PHE A 376 -28.19 -23.46 -1.33
CA PHE A 376 -27.08 -23.79 -0.44
C PHE A 376 -27.61 -24.46 0.83
N GLU A 377 -26.94 -25.51 1.29
CA GLU A 377 -27.12 -26.12 2.60
C GLU A 377 -26.57 -25.17 3.68
N GLY A 378 -27.35 -24.97 4.75
CA GLY A 378 -26.96 -24.10 5.87
C GLY A 378 -27.92 -22.91 6.07
N THR A 379 -27.57 -22.09 7.06
CA THR A 379 -28.27 -20.86 7.45
C THR A 379 -27.68 -19.64 6.74
N ALA A 380 -28.34 -18.48 6.83
CA ALA A 380 -27.73 -17.25 6.33
C ALA A 380 -26.46 -16.88 7.11
N ALA A 381 -26.36 -17.32 8.38
CA ALA A 381 -25.15 -17.21 9.18
C ALA A 381 -23.97 -18.03 8.61
N ASP A 382 -24.21 -19.28 8.17
CA ASP A 382 -23.17 -20.12 7.56
C ASP A 382 -22.65 -19.49 6.25
N PHE A 383 -23.55 -18.90 5.47
CA PHE A 383 -23.20 -18.22 4.23
C PHE A 383 -22.43 -16.91 4.47
N THR A 384 -22.88 -16.07 5.39
CA THR A 384 -22.19 -14.81 5.70
C THR A 384 -20.83 -15.02 6.35
N ALA A 385 -20.61 -16.14 7.04
CA ALA A 385 -19.32 -16.50 7.63
C ALA A 385 -18.21 -16.75 6.60
N ILE A 386 -18.54 -17.07 5.34
CA ILE A 386 -17.55 -17.31 4.28
C ILE A 386 -17.26 -16.06 3.43
N LEU A 387 -18.08 -15.01 3.55
CA LEU A 387 -17.94 -13.76 2.82
C LEU A 387 -16.82 -12.89 3.41
N ARG A 388 -16.10 -12.19 2.53
CA ARG A 388 -15.16 -11.14 2.96
C ARG A 388 -15.92 -9.87 3.34
N LYS A 389 -15.28 -8.99 4.12
CA LYS A 389 -15.84 -7.66 4.40
C LYS A 389 -15.87 -6.81 3.15
N ILE A 390 -16.87 -5.93 3.05
CA ILE A 390 -16.93 -4.96 1.95
C ILE A 390 -15.69 -4.04 2.03
N PRO A 391 -14.86 -4.00 0.97
CA PRO A 391 -13.68 -3.16 0.99
C PRO A 391 -14.04 -1.69 0.75
N ALA A 392 -13.28 -0.77 1.34
CA ALA A 392 -13.33 0.63 0.93
C ALA A 392 -12.84 0.79 -0.52
N ARG A 393 -13.43 1.74 -1.25
CA ARG A 393 -12.97 2.14 -2.58
C ARG A 393 -12.11 3.39 -2.49
N LEU A 394 -10.90 3.32 -3.04
CA LEU A 394 -9.98 4.45 -3.11
C LEU A 394 -10.26 5.30 -4.36
N TYR A 395 -10.25 6.62 -4.19
CA TYR A 395 -10.32 7.60 -5.27
C TYR A 395 -9.21 8.64 -5.11
N SER A 396 -8.46 8.91 -6.18
CA SER A 396 -7.45 9.98 -6.16
C SER A 396 -8.12 11.33 -5.89
N ILE A 397 -7.57 12.09 -4.93
CA ILE A 397 -8.13 13.36 -4.52
C ILE A 397 -7.94 14.43 -5.60
N ALA A 398 -9.03 15.10 -5.96
CA ALA A 398 -9.13 16.09 -7.03
C ALA A 398 -9.10 17.56 -6.55
N SER A 399 -8.77 17.79 -5.27
CA SER A 399 -8.59 19.10 -4.67
C SER A 399 -7.24 19.24 -3.97
N SER A 400 -6.75 20.47 -3.83
CA SER A 400 -5.73 20.81 -2.82
C SER A 400 -6.42 21.32 -1.56
N LEU A 401 -5.95 20.87 -0.39
CA LEU A 401 -6.40 21.36 0.90
C LEU A 401 -6.06 22.85 1.12
N LYS A 402 -5.04 23.39 0.43
CA LYS A 402 -4.72 24.83 0.49
C LYS A 402 -5.70 25.68 -0.30
N ALA A 403 -6.29 25.12 -1.35
CA ALA A 403 -7.28 25.81 -2.18
C ALA A 403 -8.70 25.68 -1.62
N ASN A 404 -8.99 24.55 -0.96
CA ASN A 404 -10.31 24.22 -0.42
C ASN A 404 -10.09 23.73 1.02
N GLU A 405 -9.98 24.68 1.95
CA GLU A 405 -9.84 24.37 3.37
C GLU A 405 -11.04 23.56 3.83
N GLU A 406 -10.81 22.50 4.60
CA GLU A 406 -11.87 21.65 5.16
C GLU A 406 -12.76 20.96 4.11
N GLU A 407 -12.34 20.84 2.85
CA GLU A 407 -13.08 20.13 1.80
C GLU A 407 -12.19 19.11 1.08
N VAL A 408 -12.79 18.03 0.58
CA VAL A 408 -12.13 17.06 -0.31
C VAL A 408 -13.00 16.75 -1.51
N HIS A 409 -12.40 16.86 -2.70
CA HIS A 409 -13.11 16.72 -3.96
C HIS A 409 -12.65 15.44 -4.67
N LEU A 410 -13.57 14.76 -5.33
CA LEU A 410 -13.32 13.53 -6.09
C LEU A 410 -13.85 13.64 -7.52
N THR A 411 -13.26 12.83 -8.41
CA THR A 411 -13.74 12.65 -9.79
C THR A 411 -14.05 11.18 -10.02
N ILE A 412 -15.34 10.82 -10.02
CA ILE A 412 -15.79 9.42 -9.96
C ILE A 412 -16.53 9.05 -11.25
N GLY A 413 -15.98 8.11 -12.02
CA GLY A 413 -16.68 7.51 -13.16
C GLY A 413 -17.70 6.48 -12.70
N ALA A 414 -18.96 6.62 -13.12
CA ALA A 414 -20.01 5.65 -12.84
C ALA A 414 -19.79 4.35 -13.65
N VAL A 415 -19.66 3.23 -12.95
CA VAL A 415 -19.45 1.92 -13.57
C VAL A 415 -20.78 1.22 -13.79
N ARG A 416 -21.13 1.00 -15.07
CA ARG A 416 -22.29 0.21 -15.51
C ARG A 416 -21.92 -0.68 -16.68
N TYR A 417 -22.36 -1.92 -16.70
CA TYR A 417 -22.12 -2.86 -17.81
C TYR A 417 -23.13 -4.00 -17.79
N ASP A 418 -23.41 -4.60 -18.95
CA ASP A 418 -24.24 -5.81 -19.03
C ASP A 418 -23.37 -7.06 -18.95
N ALA A 419 -23.73 -8.00 -18.06
CA ALA A 419 -23.07 -9.30 -17.96
C ALA A 419 -24.06 -10.40 -17.57
N HIS A 420 -24.03 -11.50 -18.33
CA HIS A 420 -24.86 -12.70 -18.12
C HIS A 420 -26.36 -12.38 -18.03
N GLY A 421 -26.83 -11.47 -18.88
CA GLY A 421 -28.25 -11.10 -18.97
C GLY A 421 -28.76 -10.20 -17.84
N ARG A 422 -27.85 -9.63 -17.03
CA ARG A 422 -28.16 -8.65 -15.98
C ARG A 422 -27.31 -7.39 -16.17
N GLU A 423 -27.92 -6.26 -15.87
CA GLU A 423 -27.20 -5.00 -15.70
C GLU A 423 -26.38 -5.07 -14.41
N ARG A 424 -25.11 -4.63 -14.48
CA ARG A 424 -24.16 -4.59 -13.37
C ARG A 424 -23.77 -3.17 -13.08
N GLN A 425 -23.59 -2.91 -11.79
CA GLN A 425 -23.35 -1.59 -11.25
C GLN A 425 -22.16 -1.65 -10.28
N GLY A 426 -21.25 -0.68 -10.39
CA GLY A 426 -20.17 -0.54 -9.41
C GLY A 426 -20.71 -0.03 -8.08
N VAL A 427 -20.45 -0.76 -7.00
CA VAL A 427 -21.03 -0.50 -5.67
C VAL A 427 -20.83 0.95 -5.22
N CYS A 428 -19.57 1.39 -5.12
CA CYS A 428 -19.25 2.75 -4.66
C CYS A 428 -19.57 3.83 -5.71
N SER A 429 -19.30 3.56 -6.99
CA SER A 429 -19.51 4.56 -8.04
C SER A 429 -21.00 4.88 -8.26
N ILE A 430 -21.88 3.88 -8.16
CA ILE A 430 -23.33 4.08 -8.31
C ILE A 430 -23.96 4.58 -7.03
N LEU A 431 -23.43 4.21 -5.86
CA LEU A 431 -23.75 4.94 -4.62
C LEU A 431 -23.53 6.45 -4.83
N CYS A 432 -22.33 6.84 -5.29
CA CYS A 432 -22.00 8.24 -5.51
C CYS A 432 -22.80 8.91 -6.64
N ALA A 433 -23.14 8.18 -7.71
CA ALA A 433 -23.81 8.77 -8.86
C ALA A 433 -25.34 8.91 -8.69
N GLU A 434 -25.98 7.98 -7.99
CA GLU A 434 -27.44 7.83 -8.01
C GLU A 434 -28.11 7.80 -6.62
N ARG A 435 -27.34 7.55 -5.54
CA ARG A 435 -27.90 7.32 -4.21
C ARG A 435 -27.34 8.25 -3.13
N LEU A 436 -26.66 9.32 -3.54
CA LEU A 436 -26.15 10.37 -2.66
C LEU A 436 -26.62 11.74 -3.14
N GLU A 437 -27.25 12.46 -2.25
CA GLU A 437 -27.66 13.86 -2.42
C GLU A 437 -26.86 14.76 -1.46
N PRO A 438 -26.75 16.07 -1.75
CA PRO A 438 -26.19 17.02 -0.79
C PRO A 438 -26.90 16.96 0.57
N GLY A 439 -26.11 16.90 1.65
CA GLY A 439 -26.55 16.69 3.03
C GLY A 439 -26.51 15.24 3.51
N ASP A 440 -26.33 14.25 2.62
CA ASP A 440 -26.03 12.87 3.03
C ASP A 440 -24.61 12.75 3.59
N THR A 441 -24.28 11.63 4.23
CA THR A 441 -22.92 11.39 4.77
C THR A 441 -22.30 10.12 4.22
N LEU A 442 -20.97 10.13 4.06
CA LEU A 442 -20.17 8.99 3.67
C LEU A 442 -19.06 8.70 4.68
N PRO A 443 -18.87 7.42 5.09
CA PRO A 443 -17.70 7.02 5.87
C PRO A 443 -16.44 7.05 5.00
N VAL A 444 -15.50 7.94 5.35
CA VAL A 444 -14.27 8.19 4.62
C VAL A 444 -13.02 8.18 5.48
N TYR A 445 -11.86 7.94 4.86
CA TYR A 445 -10.55 8.11 5.47
C TYR A 445 -9.51 8.54 4.43
N ILE A 446 -8.44 9.22 4.87
CA ILE A 446 -7.34 9.61 3.99
C ILE A 446 -6.33 8.46 3.87
N GLN A 447 -6.02 8.09 2.63
CA GLN A 447 -4.95 7.19 2.27
C GLN A 447 -3.78 8.01 1.71
N HIS A 448 -2.72 8.14 2.52
CA HIS A 448 -1.55 8.87 2.09
C HIS A 448 -0.71 8.09 1.07
N ASN A 449 -0.26 8.78 0.02
CA ASN A 449 0.58 8.21 -1.04
C ASN A 449 1.87 9.01 -1.23
N GLN A 450 2.99 8.49 -0.71
CA GLN A 450 4.30 9.11 -0.83
C GLN A 450 4.97 8.89 -2.20
N ASN A 451 4.39 8.03 -3.04
CA ASN A 451 4.90 7.72 -4.38
C ASN A 451 4.24 8.55 -5.48
N PHE A 452 3.30 9.43 -5.13
CA PHE A 452 2.59 10.29 -6.06
C PHE A 452 2.45 11.72 -5.50
N LYS A 453 3.53 12.50 -5.53
CA LYS A 453 3.62 13.85 -4.95
C LYS A 453 4.25 14.85 -5.89
N LEU A 454 3.80 16.10 -5.77
CA LEU A 454 4.47 17.24 -6.40
C LEU A 454 5.94 17.33 -5.96
N PRO A 455 6.83 17.90 -6.78
CA PRO A 455 8.24 18.03 -6.42
C PRO A 455 8.41 18.99 -5.24
N GLU A 456 9.36 18.70 -4.35
CA GLU A 456 9.72 19.62 -3.25
C GLU A 456 10.15 21.01 -3.77
N ASN A 457 10.81 21.04 -4.93
CA ASN A 457 11.12 22.29 -5.63
C ASN A 457 9.91 22.70 -6.51
N PRO A 458 9.16 23.76 -6.15
CA PRO A 458 7.98 24.18 -6.90
C PRO A 458 8.30 24.67 -8.33
N ASP A 459 9.56 25.05 -8.58
CA ASP A 459 10.03 25.52 -9.90
C ASP A 459 10.40 24.38 -10.85
N ALA A 460 10.47 23.13 -10.36
CA ALA A 460 10.70 21.97 -11.22
C ALA A 460 9.53 21.80 -12.22
N PRO A 461 9.82 21.59 -13.51
CA PRO A 461 8.76 21.36 -14.49
C PRO A 461 8.00 20.06 -14.22
N ILE A 462 6.70 20.03 -14.50
CA ILE A 462 5.87 18.83 -14.38
C ILE A 462 5.16 18.49 -15.70
N ILE A 463 5.10 17.21 -16.02
CA ILE A 463 4.38 16.63 -17.15
C ILE A 463 3.35 15.66 -16.57
N MET A 464 2.09 15.91 -16.84
CA MET A 464 0.94 15.17 -16.29
C MET A 464 0.21 14.47 -17.44
N VAL A 465 0.00 13.16 -17.33
CA VAL A 465 -0.69 12.35 -18.35
C VAL A 465 -1.87 11.66 -17.67
N GLY A 466 -3.08 12.15 -17.95
CA GLY A 466 -4.29 11.73 -17.23
C GLY A 466 -5.55 11.76 -18.10
N PRO A 467 -5.80 10.71 -18.89
CA PRO A 467 -7.06 10.59 -19.62
C PRO A 467 -8.22 10.19 -18.70
N GLY A 468 -9.43 10.68 -19.03
CA GLY A 468 -10.66 10.41 -18.28
C GLY A 468 -10.56 10.82 -16.81
N THR A 469 -10.96 9.92 -15.90
CA THR A 469 -10.87 10.14 -14.45
C THR A 469 -9.43 10.25 -13.92
N GLY A 470 -8.43 9.86 -14.72
CA GLY A 470 -7.00 10.08 -14.40
C GLY A 470 -6.62 11.56 -14.30
N ILE A 471 -7.52 12.47 -14.65
CA ILE A 471 -7.37 13.92 -14.45
C ILE A 471 -7.45 14.34 -12.98
N ALA A 472 -8.06 13.51 -12.11
CA ALA A 472 -8.36 13.84 -10.72
C ALA A 472 -7.15 14.42 -9.96
N PRO A 473 -6.02 13.70 -9.79
CA PRO A 473 -4.89 14.24 -9.03
C PRO A 473 -4.21 15.42 -9.73
N PHE A 474 -4.39 15.59 -11.04
CA PHE A 474 -3.83 16.74 -11.74
C PHE A 474 -4.62 18.01 -11.49
N ARG A 475 -5.92 17.90 -11.19
CA ARG A 475 -6.71 19.04 -10.71
C ARG A 475 -6.19 19.52 -9.35
N SER A 476 -5.91 18.60 -8.42
CA SER A 476 -5.32 18.95 -7.12
C SER A 476 -3.91 19.53 -7.25
N PHE A 477 -3.09 19.01 -8.17
CA PHE A 477 -1.76 19.57 -8.45
C PHE A 477 -1.84 21.00 -8.96
N MET A 478 -2.78 21.31 -9.86
CA MET A 478 -2.94 22.66 -10.40
C MET A 478 -3.44 23.64 -9.35
N GLN A 479 -4.41 23.24 -8.52
CA GLN A 479 -4.86 24.05 -7.39
C GLN A 479 -3.71 24.35 -6.41
N GLU A 480 -2.92 23.34 -6.03
CA GLU A 480 -1.76 23.53 -5.16
C GLU A 480 -0.75 24.52 -5.75
N ARG A 481 -0.43 24.37 -7.04
CA ARG A 481 0.54 25.23 -7.72
C ARG A 481 0.06 26.67 -7.84
N GLU A 482 -1.24 26.89 -8.05
CA GLU A 482 -1.86 28.22 -8.03
C GLU A 482 -1.72 28.86 -6.64
N GLU A 483 -2.10 28.15 -5.58
CA GLU A 483 -2.09 28.66 -4.20
C GLU A 483 -0.68 28.98 -3.67
N ILE A 484 0.32 28.14 -3.99
CA ILE A 484 1.69 28.40 -3.56
C ILE A 484 2.44 29.37 -4.50
N GLY A 485 1.81 29.83 -5.58
CA GLY A 485 2.43 30.71 -6.58
C GLY A 485 3.63 30.07 -7.29
N ALA A 486 3.56 28.77 -7.59
CA ALA A 486 4.66 28.04 -8.21
C ALA A 486 4.95 28.57 -9.63
N SER A 487 6.23 28.84 -9.92
CA SER A 487 6.65 29.40 -11.22
C SER A 487 7.11 28.35 -12.24
N GLY A 488 7.31 27.11 -11.79
CA GLY A 488 7.72 26.01 -12.66
C GLY A 488 6.68 25.71 -13.74
N LYS A 489 7.15 25.18 -14.87
CA LYS A 489 6.26 24.89 -16.00
C LYS A 489 5.37 23.67 -15.72
N SER A 490 4.13 23.70 -16.19
CA SER A 490 3.19 22.59 -16.05
C SER A 490 2.64 22.21 -17.42
N TRP A 491 2.67 20.93 -17.77
CA TRP A 491 2.13 20.42 -19.04
C TRP A 491 1.17 19.27 -18.80
N LEU A 492 -0.05 19.38 -19.31
CA LEU A 492 -1.08 18.35 -19.22
C LEU A 492 -1.34 17.67 -20.57
N PHE A 493 -1.32 16.34 -20.60
CA PHE A 493 -1.87 15.50 -21.65
C PHE A 493 -3.19 14.90 -21.15
N PHE A 494 -4.30 15.37 -21.70
CA PHE A 494 -5.65 14.90 -21.37
C PHE A 494 -6.26 14.13 -22.54
N GLY A 495 -7.15 13.19 -22.26
CA GLY A 495 -7.95 12.58 -23.30
C GLY A 495 -9.24 11.97 -22.80
N ASP A 496 -10.27 11.95 -23.65
CA ASP A 496 -11.55 11.28 -23.38
C ASP A 496 -12.20 10.84 -24.70
N GLN A 497 -13.49 10.51 -24.70
CA GLN A 497 -14.24 10.06 -25.87
C GLN A 497 -14.55 11.24 -26.79
N HIS A 498 -15.27 12.25 -26.30
CA HIS A 498 -15.75 13.37 -27.11
C HIS A 498 -15.42 14.73 -26.50
N PHE A 499 -15.00 15.68 -27.34
CA PHE A 499 -14.71 17.06 -26.92
C PHE A 499 -15.93 17.77 -26.31
N VAL A 500 -17.10 17.57 -26.90
CA VAL A 500 -18.32 18.32 -26.53
C VAL A 500 -18.92 17.79 -25.23
N THR A 501 -18.84 16.48 -24.98
CA THR A 501 -19.59 15.85 -23.87
C THR A 501 -18.70 15.33 -22.76
N ASP A 502 -17.40 15.14 -22.97
CA ASP A 502 -16.53 14.44 -22.01
C ASP A 502 -15.27 15.22 -21.63
N PHE A 503 -15.20 16.52 -21.96
CA PHE A 503 -14.09 17.36 -21.56
C PHE A 503 -14.23 17.82 -20.10
N LEU A 504 -13.83 16.94 -19.18
CA LEU A 504 -13.89 17.15 -17.73
C LEU A 504 -13.14 18.42 -17.30
N TYR A 505 -13.79 19.25 -16.47
CA TYR A 505 -13.25 20.51 -15.92
C TYR A 505 -12.73 21.52 -16.97
N GLN A 506 -13.28 21.51 -18.18
CA GLN A 506 -12.81 22.34 -19.31
C GLN A 506 -12.53 23.81 -18.94
N THR A 507 -13.43 24.44 -18.19
CA THR A 507 -13.33 25.86 -17.82
C THR A 507 -12.17 26.13 -16.87
N GLU A 508 -11.86 25.20 -15.96
CA GLU A 508 -10.73 25.33 -15.03
C GLU A 508 -9.40 25.24 -15.78
N TRP A 509 -9.25 24.26 -16.68
CA TRP A 509 -8.04 24.13 -17.50
C TRP A 509 -7.78 25.36 -18.37
N GLN A 510 -8.84 25.92 -18.97
CA GLN A 510 -8.75 27.15 -19.76
C GLN A 510 -8.34 28.36 -18.91
N LYS A 511 -8.84 28.45 -17.67
CA LYS A 511 -8.43 29.48 -16.71
C LYS A 511 -6.94 29.34 -16.40
N TRP A 512 -6.47 28.16 -16.01
CA TRP A 512 -5.05 27.95 -15.68
C TRP A 512 -4.10 28.16 -16.86
N LEU A 513 -4.53 27.85 -18.10
CA LEU A 513 -3.76 28.19 -19.31
C LEU A 513 -3.63 29.71 -19.51
N LYS A 514 -4.73 30.43 -19.30
CA LYS A 514 -4.77 31.89 -19.44
C LYS A 514 -3.93 32.59 -18.36
N ASP A 515 -4.00 32.09 -17.13
CA ASP A 515 -3.33 32.68 -15.97
C ASP A 515 -1.86 32.23 -15.88
N GLY A 516 -1.44 31.26 -16.69
CA GLY A 516 -0.06 30.80 -16.81
C GLY A 516 0.36 29.74 -15.80
N VAL A 517 -0.53 29.32 -14.89
CA VAL A 517 -0.29 28.21 -13.96
C VAL A 517 -0.09 26.90 -14.73
N LEU A 518 -0.95 26.65 -15.73
CA LEU A 518 -0.77 25.60 -16.73
C LEU A 518 -0.06 26.18 -17.94
N THR A 519 1.16 25.72 -18.22
CA THR A 519 1.94 26.24 -19.34
C THR A 519 1.42 25.72 -20.68
N LYS A 520 1.02 24.44 -20.72
CA LYS A 520 0.60 23.79 -21.96
C LYS A 520 -0.40 22.67 -21.69
N MET A 521 -1.30 22.46 -22.65
CA MET A 521 -2.24 21.34 -22.63
C MET A 521 -2.37 20.75 -24.04
N ASP A 522 -2.23 19.43 -24.14
CA ASP A 522 -2.52 18.67 -25.35
C ASP A 522 -3.67 17.70 -25.07
N VAL A 523 -4.66 17.67 -25.96
CA VAL A 523 -5.91 16.92 -25.78
C VAL A 523 -6.10 15.83 -26.83
N ALA A 524 -6.71 14.70 -26.45
CA ALA A 524 -6.99 13.58 -27.33
C ALA A 524 -8.44 13.10 -27.18
N PHE A 525 -9.26 13.24 -28.24
CA PHE A 525 -10.64 12.76 -28.25
C PHE A 525 -10.78 11.56 -29.18
N SER A 526 -10.97 10.40 -28.57
CA SER A 526 -10.85 9.11 -29.26
C SER A 526 -12.03 8.79 -30.20
N ARG A 527 -13.14 9.54 -30.12
CA ARG A 527 -14.38 9.26 -30.85
C ARG A 527 -14.91 10.44 -31.69
N ASP A 528 -14.16 11.53 -31.80
CA ASP A 528 -14.56 12.70 -32.60
C ASP A 528 -14.20 12.58 -34.10
N SER A 529 -13.35 11.62 -34.45
CA SER A 529 -12.92 11.33 -35.82
C SER A 529 -12.95 9.83 -36.12
N GLU A 530 -12.84 9.46 -37.41
CA GLU A 530 -12.71 8.05 -37.84
C GLU A 530 -11.44 7.40 -37.26
N GLU A 531 -10.34 8.16 -37.18
CA GLU A 531 -9.10 7.71 -36.53
C GLU A 531 -9.17 7.96 -35.03
N LYS A 532 -8.82 6.94 -34.23
CA LYS A 532 -8.76 7.06 -32.77
C LYS A 532 -7.49 7.80 -32.34
N VAL A 533 -7.64 8.93 -31.66
CA VAL A 533 -6.53 9.69 -31.08
C VAL A 533 -6.49 9.48 -29.57
N TYR A 534 -5.32 9.08 -29.06
CA TYR A 534 -5.07 8.88 -27.63
C TYR A 534 -3.90 9.75 -27.15
N VAL A 535 -3.70 9.82 -25.83
CA VAL A 535 -2.67 10.68 -25.21
C VAL A 535 -1.26 10.35 -25.68
N GLN A 536 -0.92 9.07 -25.87
CA GLN A 536 0.37 8.64 -26.40
C GLN A 536 0.64 9.17 -27.81
N HIS A 537 -0.39 9.33 -28.64
CA HIS A 537 -0.24 9.94 -29.96
C HIS A 537 0.10 11.42 -29.85
N GLN A 538 -0.48 12.13 -28.87
CA GLN A 538 -0.15 13.53 -28.62
C GLN A 538 1.25 13.69 -28.03
N MET A 539 1.64 12.83 -27.09
CA MET A 539 3.00 12.79 -26.56
C MET A 539 4.03 12.59 -27.68
N LYS A 540 3.76 11.66 -28.60
CA LYS A 540 4.65 11.39 -29.74
C LYS A 540 4.76 12.57 -30.70
N LYS A 541 3.67 13.28 -30.98
CA LYS A 541 3.71 14.51 -31.79
C LYS A 541 4.56 15.61 -31.15
N GLN A 542 4.63 15.62 -29.83
CA GLN A 542 5.36 16.60 -29.04
C GLN A 542 6.70 16.04 -28.52
N SER A 543 7.23 14.96 -29.14
CA SER A 543 8.36 14.17 -28.65
C SER A 543 9.57 15.01 -28.27
N LYS A 544 9.97 15.91 -29.17
CA LYS A 544 11.15 16.76 -29.00
C LYS A 544 11.04 17.66 -27.78
N GLU A 545 9.94 18.40 -27.65
CA GLU A 545 9.75 19.32 -26.51
C GLU A 545 9.56 18.54 -25.21
N LEU A 546 8.88 17.39 -25.25
CA LEU A 546 8.74 16.50 -24.10
C LEU A 546 10.12 16.06 -23.60
N PHE A 547 10.99 15.59 -24.51
CA PHE A 547 12.36 15.20 -24.16
C PHE A 547 13.19 16.38 -23.64
N GLU A 548 13.06 17.57 -24.23
CA GLU A 548 13.71 18.79 -23.72
C GLU A 548 13.31 19.12 -22.27
N TRP A 549 12.05 18.87 -21.88
CA TRP A 549 11.60 19.05 -20.50
C TRP A 549 12.18 17.98 -19.57
N LEU A 550 12.28 16.72 -20.02
CA LEU A 550 12.96 15.67 -19.25
C LEU A 550 14.41 16.04 -18.93
N GLU A 551 15.13 16.59 -19.92
CA GLU A 551 16.50 17.08 -19.74
C GLU A 551 16.59 18.32 -18.85
N GLN A 552 15.50 19.11 -18.75
CA GLN A 552 15.37 20.23 -17.81
C GLN A 552 15.02 19.80 -16.37
N GLY A 553 14.98 18.50 -16.10
CA GLY A 553 14.68 18.00 -14.76
C GLY A 553 13.19 17.77 -14.50
N ALA A 554 12.35 17.70 -15.53
CA ALA A 554 10.91 17.52 -15.35
C ALA A 554 10.56 16.24 -14.58
N TYR A 555 9.44 16.30 -13.85
CA TYR A 555 8.76 15.17 -13.25
C TYR A 555 7.60 14.74 -14.14
N VAL A 556 7.45 13.44 -14.37
CA VAL A 556 6.40 12.83 -15.18
C VAL A 556 5.45 12.07 -14.28
N TYR A 557 4.17 12.33 -14.44
CA TYR A 557 3.09 11.69 -13.70
C TYR A 557 2.12 11.04 -14.67
N VAL A 558 1.73 9.79 -14.38
CA VAL A 558 0.73 9.06 -15.16
C VAL A 558 -0.37 8.59 -14.22
N CYS A 559 -1.63 8.89 -14.54
CA CYS A 559 -2.79 8.47 -13.76
C CYS A 559 -3.92 7.97 -14.65
N GLY A 560 -4.59 6.89 -14.24
CA GLY A 560 -5.72 6.27 -14.95
C GLY A 560 -5.57 4.76 -15.16
N ASP A 561 -6.11 4.25 -16.26
CA ASP A 561 -6.17 2.80 -16.57
C ASP A 561 -4.80 2.12 -16.54
N GLU A 562 -4.63 1.17 -15.62
CA GLU A 562 -3.40 0.37 -15.48
C GLU A 562 -3.18 -0.57 -16.66
N LYS A 563 -4.26 -1.20 -17.15
CA LYS A 563 -4.18 -2.37 -18.05
C LYS A 563 -3.67 -2.04 -19.45
N HIS A 564 -4.04 -0.89 -19.99
CA HIS A 564 -3.70 -0.51 -21.37
C HIS A 564 -2.98 0.84 -21.40
N MET A 565 -3.59 1.87 -20.82
CA MET A 565 -3.11 3.25 -20.96
C MET A 565 -1.73 3.45 -20.36
N ALA A 566 -1.50 3.00 -19.12
CA ALA A 566 -0.23 3.14 -18.45
C ALA A 566 0.93 2.46 -19.21
N HIS A 567 0.66 1.28 -19.78
CA HIS A 567 1.62 0.52 -20.58
C HIS A 567 1.95 1.27 -21.89
N ASP A 568 0.95 1.75 -22.62
CA ASP A 568 1.14 2.50 -23.87
C ASP A 568 1.92 3.81 -23.65
N VAL A 569 1.63 4.52 -22.56
CA VAL A 569 2.35 5.74 -22.17
C VAL A 569 3.81 5.42 -21.82
N HIS A 570 4.05 4.34 -21.06
CA HIS A 570 5.40 3.89 -20.71
C HIS A 570 6.23 3.58 -21.97
N HIS A 571 5.70 2.79 -22.91
CA HIS A 571 6.39 2.49 -24.17
C HIS A 571 6.62 3.72 -25.04
N THR A 572 5.68 4.67 -25.01
CA THR A 572 5.81 5.92 -25.75
C THR A 572 6.92 6.78 -25.17
N LEU A 573 7.03 6.89 -23.84
CA LEU A 573 8.14 7.58 -23.18
C LEU A 573 9.48 6.93 -23.53
N LEU A 574 9.60 5.60 -23.45
CA LEU A 574 10.81 4.88 -23.88
C LEU A 574 11.17 5.20 -25.33
N SER A 575 10.19 5.19 -26.23
CA SER A 575 10.40 5.49 -27.65
C SER A 575 10.86 6.94 -27.87
N ILE A 576 10.29 7.90 -27.13
CA ILE A 576 10.70 9.32 -27.19
C ILE A 576 12.14 9.47 -26.69
N ILE A 577 12.48 8.88 -25.55
CA ILE A 577 13.83 8.94 -24.97
C ILE A 577 14.85 8.31 -25.93
N GLN A 578 14.51 7.19 -26.56
CA GLN A 578 15.36 6.52 -27.52
C GLN A 578 15.64 7.39 -28.75
N GLU A 579 14.59 7.94 -29.36
CA GLU A 579 14.69 8.71 -30.61
C GLU A 579 15.32 10.09 -30.40
N GLU A 580 14.78 10.88 -29.47
CA GLU A 580 15.20 12.27 -29.25
C GLU A 580 16.53 12.34 -28.49
N GLY A 581 16.80 11.35 -27.62
CA GLY A 581 18.07 11.20 -26.92
C GLY A 581 19.17 10.49 -27.72
N ALA A 582 18.86 10.03 -28.94
CA ALA A 582 19.76 9.29 -29.83
C ALA A 582 20.50 8.13 -29.10
N MET A 583 19.77 7.39 -28.27
CA MET A 583 20.33 6.32 -27.42
C MET A 583 19.81 4.94 -27.82
N SER A 584 20.51 3.87 -27.40
CA SER A 584 20.01 2.51 -27.62
C SER A 584 18.83 2.22 -26.69
N LYS A 585 18.07 1.16 -26.99
CA LYS A 585 16.93 0.74 -26.18
C LYS A 585 17.32 0.50 -24.71
N GLU A 586 18.44 -0.18 -24.47
CA GLU A 586 18.94 -0.50 -23.12
C GLU A 586 19.32 0.76 -22.34
N LYS A 587 19.82 1.79 -23.03
CA LYS A 587 20.12 3.09 -22.43
C LYS A 587 18.84 3.86 -22.11
N ALA A 588 17.82 3.79 -22.97
CA ALA A 588 16.52 4.42 -22.72
C ALA A 588 15.79 3.76 -21.53
N GLU A 589 15.82 2.43 -21.45
CA GLU A 589 15.31 1.66 -20.30
C GLU A 589 16.05 2.06 -19.01
N SER A 590 17.38 2.14 -19.06
CA SER A 590 18.20 2.60 -17.92
C SER A 590 17.91 4.05 -17.53
N TYR A 591 17.65 4.93 -18.50
CA TYR A 591 17.29 6.33 -18.26
C TYR A 591 15.94 6.42 -17.54
N LEU A 592 14.94 5.69 -18.02
CA LEU A 592 13.60 5.69 -17.41
C LEU A 592 13.61 5.08 -16.01
N ALA A 593 14.35 3.98 -15.81
CA ALA A 593 14.57 3.40 -14.48
C ALA A 593 15.25 4.39 -13.52
N ASN A 594 16.19 5.21 -14.03
CA ASN A 594 16.81 6.26 -13.24
C ASN A 594 15.81 7.35 -12.85
N LEU A 595 14.90 7.75 -13.76
CA LEU A 595 13.82 8.67 -13.42
C LEU A 595 12.90 8.11 -12.33
N GLN A 596 12.54 6.83 -12.38
CA GLN A 596 11.75 6.19 -11.32
C GLN A 596 12.49 6.20 -9.99
N GLN A 597 13.79 5.85 -9.99
CA GLN A 597 14.63 5.88 -8.78
C GLN A 597 14.74 7.30 -8.19
N GLN A 598 14.79 8.32 -9.05
CA GLN A 598 14.78 9.73 -8.64
C GLN A 598 13.40 10.25 -8.24
N LYS A 599 12.36 9.40 -8.25
CA LYS A 599 10.95 9.79 -8.08
C LYS A 599 10.50 10.86 -9.09
N ARG A 600 11.13 10.92 -10.26
CA ARG A 600 10.78 11.81 -11.37
C ARG A 600 9.87 11.18 -12.41
N TYR A 601 9.60 9.88 -12.30
CA TYR A 601 8.53 9.22 -13.05
C TYR A 601 7.64 8.45 -12.07
N GLN A 602 6.43 8.95 -11.84
CA GLN A 602 5.49 8.49 -10.82
C GLN A 602 4.17 8.05 -11.48
N ARG A 603 3.55 6.99 -10.93
CA ARG A 603 2.35 6.37 -11.51
C ARG A 603 1.30 6.10 -10.43
N ASP A 604 0.08 6.59 -10.65
CA ASP A 604 -1.11 6.30 -9.84
C ASP A 604 -2.17 5.68 -10.75
N VAL A 605 -2.03 4.36 -10.95
CA VAL A 605 -2.81 3.61 -11.95
C VAL A 605 -3.60 2.50 -11.28
N TYR A 606 -4.79 2.22 -11.79
CA TYR A 606 -5.78 1.32 -11.19
C TYR A 606 -6.71 0.66 -12.21
#